data_AF-A0A2A4SLQ9-F1
#
_entry.id   AF-A0A2A4SLQ9-F1
#
_cell.length_a   1.000
_cell.length_b   1.000
_cell.length_c   1.000
_cell.angle_alpha   90.00
_cell.angle_beta   90.00
_cell.angle_gamma   90.00
#
_symmetry.space_group_name_H-M   'P 1'
#
loop_
_entity.id
_entity.type
_entity.pdbx_description
1 polymer ?
#
loop_
_entity_poly.entity_id
_entity_poly.type
_entity_poly.pdbx_seq_one_letter_code
_entity_poly.pdbx_strand_id
1 'polypeptide(L)' 'MFVNRTGTFYGQCSELCGTNHGFMPIAVDVVELPDYVEWLEARLGS' A
#
# COMPACT_ATOMS: atom_id res chain seq x y z
N MET A 1 -12.00 -4.52 6.20
CA MET A 1 -11.26 -5.02 5.02
C MET A 1 -10.19 -5.95 5.57
N PHE A 2 -10.25 -7.24 5.24
CA PHE A 2 -9.26 -8.24 5.66
C PHE A 2 -8.60 -8.79 4.40
N VAL A 3 -7.28 -8.99 4.46
CA VAL A 3 -6.48 -9.56 3.38
C VAL A 3 -6.02 -10.94 3.82
N ASN A 4 -6.35 -11.95 3.02
CA ASN A 4 -6.16 -13.36 3.40
C ASN A 4 -4.85 -13.96 2.87
N ARG A 5 -4.04 -13.16 2.17
CA ARG A 5 -2.77 -13.59 1.60
C ARG A 5 -1.79 -12.42 1.55
N THR A 6 -0.52 -12.71 1.76
CA THR A 6 0.58 -11.78 1.53
C THR A 6 0.78 -11.50 0.04
N GLY A 7 1.45 -10.39 -0.24
CA GLY A 7 1.82 -9.95 -1.59
C GLY A 7 1.41 -8.51 -1.89
N THR A 8 1.74 -8.07 -3.10
CA THR A 8 1.43 -6.72 -3.58
C THR A 8 0.10 -6.69 -4.31
N PHE A 9 -0.74 -5.73 -3.95
CA PHE A 9 -2.03 -5.47 -4.56
C PHE A 9 -2.03 -4.08 -5.19
N TYR A 10 -2.60 -3.97 -6.39
CA TYR A 10 -2.67 -2.72 -7.14
C TYR A 10 -4.12 -2.22 -7.22
N GLY A 11 -4.30 -0.94 -6.94
CA GLY A 11 -5.54 -0.20 -7.11
C GLY A 11 -5.33 1.02 -7.99
N GLN A 12 -6.42 1.62 -8.44
CA GLN A 12 -6.42 2.88 -9.20
C GLN A 12 -7.36 3.88 -8.51
N CYS A 13 -7.21 5.15 -8.84
CA CYS A 13 -8.19 6.15 -8.44
C CYS A 13 -9.56 5.82 -9.06
N SER A 14 -10.63 5.90 -8.26
CA SER A 14 -11.99 5.51 -8.70
C SER A 14 -12.86 6.69 -9.15
N GLU A 15 -12.35 7.92 -9.09
CA GLU A 15 -13.10 9.13 -9.39
C GLU A 15 -12.28 10.02 -10.33
N LEU A 16 -12.90 10.56 -11.37
CA LEU A 16 -12.22 11.46 -12.31
C LEU A 16 -11.77 12.72 -11.57
N CYS A 17 -10.45 12.87 -11.41
CA CYS A 17 -9.85 13.91 -10.55
C CYS A 17 -8.92 14.90 -11.28
N GLY A 18 -8.88 14.85 -12.62
CA GLY A 18 -8.09 15.76 -13.46
C GLY A 18 -7.32 15.04 -14.56
N THR A 19 -6.50 15.79 -15.31
CA THR A 19 -5.77 15.30 -16.49
C THR A 19 -4.87 14.09 -16.21
N ASN A 20 -4.34 13.99 -14.98
CA ASN A 20 -3.42 12.92 -14.60
C ASN A 20 -4.11 11.72 -13.92
N HIS A 21 -5.46 11.65 -13.95
CA HIS A 21 -6.23 10.60 -13.27
C HIS A 21 -5.79 9.16 -13.62
N GLY A 22 -5.36 8.91 -14.87
CA GLY A 22 -4.88 7.59 -15.30
C GLY A 22 -3.43 7.25 -14.90
N PHE A 23 -2.69 8.19 -14.31
CA PHE A 23 -1.26 8.05 -14.00
C PHE A 23 -0.97 8.06 -12.49
N MET A 24 -1.96 7.69 -11.68
CA MET A 24 -1.86 7.67 -10.21
C MET A 24 -2.20 6.27 -9.62
N PRO A 25 -1.37 5.25 -9.88
CA PRO A 25 -1.59 3.93 -9.31
C PRO A 25 -1.40 3.92 -7.80
N ILE A 26 -2.12 3.02 -7.12
CA ILE A 26 -1.98 2.72 -5.70
C ILE A 26 -1.38 1.32 -5.57
N ALA A 27 -0.31 1.17 -4.79
CA ALA A 27 0.24 -0.13 -4.43
C ALA A 27 0.09 -0.35 -2.92
N VAL A 28 -0.32 -1.56 -2.52
CA VAL A 28 -0.40 -2.00 -1.13
C VAL A 28 0.36 -3.30 -0.99
N ASP A 29 1.41 -3.28 -0.18
CA ASP A 29 2.14 -4.49 0.20
C ASP A 29 1.55 -5.07 1.47
N VAL A 30 1.05 -6.29 1.37
CA VAL A 30 0.55 -7.08 2.50
C VAL A 30 1.66 -8.01 2.96
N VAL A 31 2.13 -7.77 4.18
CA VAL A 31 3.22 -8.51 4.82
C VAL A 31 2.72 -9.13 6.13
N GLU A 32 3.53 -10.02 6.69
CA GLU A 32 3.27 -10.55 8.03
C GLU A 32 3.54 -9.46 9.09
N LEU A 33 2.95 -9.61 10.28
CA LEU A 33 3.08 -8.64 11.36
C LEU A 33 4.55 -8.33 11.76
N PRO A 34 5.46 -9.31 11.85
CA PRO A 34 6.86 -9.04 12.20
C PRO A 34 7.55 -8.09 11.21
N ASP A 35 7.35 -8.31 9.91
CA ASP A 35 7.94 -7.50 8.84
C ASP A 35 7.40 -6.05 8.88
N TYR A 36 6.12 -5.89 9.22
CA TYR A 36 5.51 -4.58 9.39
C TYR A 36 6.12 -3.81 10.58
N VAL A 37 6.35 -4.48 11.71
CA VAL A 37 6.95 -3.87 12.90
C VAL A 37 8.41 -3.47 12.62
N GLU A 38 9.19 -4.34 11.98
CA GLU A 38 10.57 -4.01 11.57
C GLU A 38 10.60 -2.79 10.64
N TRP A 39 9.72 -2.75 9.64
CA TRP A 39 9.59 -1.60 8.74
C TRP A 39 9.20 -0.30 9.49
N LEU A 40 8.31 -0.42 10.48
CA LEU A 40 7.83 0.71 11.26
C LEU A 40 8.95 1.30 12.12
N GLU A 41 9.71 0.47 12.81
CA GLU A 41 10.87 0.88 13.61
C GLU A 41 11.92 1.59 12.73
N ALA A 42 12.24 1.01 11.57
CA ALA A 42 13.18 1.60 10.62
C ALA A 42 12.71 2.96 10.06
N ARG A 43 11.40 3.18 9.93
CA ARG A 43 10.80 4.42 9.42
C ARG A 43 10.62 5.50 10.49
N LEU A 44 10.33 5.11 11.72
CA LEU A 44 10.06 6.03 12.81
C LEU A 44 11.32 6.44 13.59
N GLY A 45 12.43 5.73 13.41
CA GLY A 45 13.73 6.13 13.96
C GLY A 45 13.72 6.27 15.49
N SER A 46 13.10 5.32 16.18
CA SER A 46 13.16 5.23 17.65
C SER A 46 14.47 4.63 18.12
#